data_AF-A0A7Y6PXE9-F1
#
_entry.id   AF-A0A7Y6PXE9-F1
#
_cell.length_a   1.000
_cell.length_b   1.000
_cell.length_c   1.000
_cell.angle_alpha   90.00
_cell.angle_beta   90.00
_cell.angle_gamma   90.00
#
_symmetry.space_group_name_H-M   'P 1'
#
loop_
_entity.id
_entity.type
_entity.pdbx_description
1 polymer ?
#
loop_
_entity_poly.entity_id
_entity_poly.type
_entity_poly.pdbx_seq_one_letter_code
_entity_poly.pdbx_strand_id
1 'polypeptide(L)'
;MLVSPAIAEAQPEDGGATSDSAAAPAEPAKVTAVEPPADAAPKLPPPDPAKGKPVFELGLYGFMRLQYIVVQNDPNVAFVGRDDGFELQNARVGVHGKLSDRASFTFSIDGAVDERAQNTPQGKLRLGMRDAFADVSLGTVFVRGGYFQTWVDPQGLVPDIEREFVDKPLESRGMRSTEGWYTPGLPPGRSLGAAVRLEPKTANRLGFEIAVQNGADEFASNNDNDKPALSVAAMLSLPNNGFVVAAGRWNPRTVGDLPFRQDETDLQGSVGAQLNTGAISLGGGAIV
;
A
#
# COMPACT_ATOMS: atom_id res chain seq x y z
N MET A 1 48.62 -11.64 39.63
CA MET A 1 48.53 -10.23 39.15
C MET A 1 47.08 -10.04 38.74
N LEU A 2 46.09 -9.70 39.58
CA LEU A 2 45.97 -8.60 40.56
C LEU A 2 46.44 -7.28 39.96
N VAL A 3 45.51 -6.43 39.50
CA VAL A 3 45.09 -5.17 40.17
C VAL A 3 43.90 -4.56 39.38
N SER A 4 42.73 -4.42 40.04
CA SER A 4 41.79 -3.29 39.87
C SER A 4 42.17 -2.21 40.90
N PRO A 5 41.92 -0.89 40.68
CA PRO A 5 40.64 -0.24 41.06
C PRO A 5 40.29 0.93 40.08
N ALA A 6 39.22 1.73 40.16
CA ALA A 6 38.49 2.26 41.31
C ALA A 6 37.08 2.73 40.92
N ILE A 7 36.16 2.55 41.86
CA ILE A 7 34.86 3.20 41.97
C ILE A 7 35.08 4.51 42.73
N ALA A 8 34.50 5.61 42.24
CA ALA A 8 34.40 6.86 43.00
C ALA A 8 32.94 7.07 43.39
N GLU A 9 32.69 6.89 44.67
CA GLU A 9 31.47 7.18 45.41
C GLU A 9 31.75 8.46 46.20
N ALA A 10 30.88 9.47 46.08
CA ALA A 10 30.87 10.63 46.96
C ALA A 10 29.43 10.89 47.39
N GLN A 11 29.22 10.71 48.68
CA GLN A 11 27.99 10.91 49.43
C GLN A 11 28.06 12.27 50.20
N PRO A 12 27.07 12.64 51.03
CA PRO A 12 26.28 13.87 50.92
C PRO A 12 26.71 14.99 51.88
N GLU A 13 26.19 16.21 51.70
CA GLU A 13 25.97 17.13 52.82
C GLU A 13 24.59 17.81 52.74
N ASP A 14 24.13 18.15 53.92
CA ASP A 14 22.77 18.20 54.42
C ASP A 14 22.49 19.61 54.96
N GLY A 15 21.21 19.98 55.06
CA GLY A 15 20.74 21.00 56.00
C GLY A 15 20.54 22.44 55.48
N GLY A 16 19.28 22.89 55.49
CA GLY A 16 18.94 24.31 55.46
C GLY A 16 17.49 24.62 55.09
N ALA A 17 16.57 24.45 56.05
CA ALA A 17 15.13 24.58 55.90
C ALA A 17 14.58 26.03 55.95
N THR A 18 13.30 26.12 55.56
CA THR A 18 12.27 27.15 55.84
C THR A 18 12.15 28.33 54.87
N SER A 19 11.03 28.42 54.13
CA SER A 19 9.78 29.03 54.62
C SER A 19 8.62 28.78 53.66
N ASP A 20 7.50 28.31 54.21
CA ASP A 20 6.18 28.26 53.57
C ASP A 20 5.74 29.63 53.04
N SER A 21 5.21 29.64 51.81
CA SER A 21 4.16 30.59 51.43
C SER A 21 3.22 29.92 50.44
N ALA A 22 2.06 29.52 50.95
CA ALA A 22 0.95 28.97 50.19
C ALA A 22 0.37 30.03 49.24
N ALA A 23 0.55 29.83 47.93
CA ALA A 23 -0.20 30.54 46.91
C ALA A 23 -1.32 29.63 46.38
N ALA A 24 -2.55 30.15 46.42
CA ALA A 24 -3.77 29.50 45.99
C ALA A 24 -3.71 29.06 44.50
N PRO A 25 -4.44 28.00 44.11
CA PRO A 25 -4.50 27.56 42.73
C PRO A 25 -5.24 28.60 41.89
N ALA A 26 -4.53 29.21 40.94
CA ALA A 26 -5.14 30.02 39.90
C ALA A 26 -5.99 29.13 38.98
N GLU A 27 -7.25 29.53 38.76
CA GLU A 27 -8.14 28.92 37.77
C GLU A 27 -7.45 28.88 36.40
N PRO A 28 -7.58 27.78 35.63
CA PRO A 28 -7.11 27.76 34.26
C PRO A 28 -7.92 28.76 33.43
N ALA A 29 -7.24 29.82 32.97
CA ALA A 29 -7.79 30.75 32.00
C ALA A 29 -8.27 29.97 30.77
N LYS A 30 -9.56 30.11 30.44
CA LYS A 30 -10.11 29.68 29.14
C LYS A 30 -9.33 30.39 28.05
N VAL A 31 -8.45 29.65 27.36
CA VAL A 31 -7.90 30.07 26.08
C VAL A 31 -9.03 29.94 25.07
N THR A 32 -9.73 31.03 24.80
CA THR A 32 -10.56 31.15 23.60
C THR A 32 -9.65 30.97 22.40
N ALA A 33 -9.79 29.84 21.70
CA ALA A 33 -9.16 29.63 20.41
C ALA A 33 -9.63 30.74 19.47
N VAL A 34 -8.71 31.64 19.09
CA VAL A 34 -8.93 32.55 17.98
C VAL A 34 -8.84 31.70 16.73
N GLU A 35 -10.00 31.45 16.12
CA GLU A 35 -10.13 30.81 14.82
C GLU A 35 -9.28 31.60 13.81
N PRO A 36 -8.30 30.98 13.14
CA PRO A 36 -7.58 31.64 12.05
C PRO A 36 -8.58 32.09 10.99
N PRO A 37 -8.39 33.27 10.35
CA PRO A 37 -9.22 33.65 9.22
C PRO A 37 -9.19 32.51 8.20
N ALA A 38 -10.37 31.99 7.86
CA ALA A 38 -10.53 31.09 6.74
C ALA A 38 -10.10 31.83 5.49
N ASP A 39 -8.83 31.65 5.09
CA ASP A 39 -8.35 32.04 3.77
C ASP A 39 -9.20 31.27 2.77
N ALA A 40 -10.18 31.98 2.21
CA ALA A 40 -10.99 31.50 1.12
C ALA A 40 -10.04 31.20 -0.02
N ALA A 41 -9.76 29.91 -0.25
CA ALA A 41 -9.16 29.44 -1.48
C ALA A 41 -9.86 30.16 -2.65
N PRO A 42 -9.13 30.73 -3.62
CA PRO A 42 -9.74 31.43 -4.74
C PRO A 42 -10.76 30.49 -5.38
N LYS A 43 -12.04 30.87 -5.31
CA LYS A 43 -13.13 30.15 -5.96
C LYS A 43 -12.81 30.16 -7.46
N LEU A 44 -12.38 29.02 -7.98
CA LEU A 44 -12.25 28.82 -9.41
C LEU A 44 -13.59 29.23 -10.05
N PRO A 45 -13.57 30.06 -11.11
CA PRO A 45 -14.80 30.44 -11.80
C PRO A 45 -15.54 29.15 -12.21
N PRO A 46 -16.88 29.12 -12.09
CA PRO A 46 -17.66 27.96 -12.48
C PRO A 46 -17.32 27.61 -13.93
N PRO A 47 -17.12 26.31 -14.24
CA PRO A 47 -16.80 25.90 -15.60
C PRO A 47 -17.90 26.39 -16.54
N ASP A 48 -17.49 27.15 -17.55
CA ASP A 48 -18.38 27.69 -18.58
C ASP A 48 -19.09 26.52 -19.29
N PRO A 49 -20.42 26.38 -19.16
CA PRO A 49 -21.17 25.30 -19.77
C PRO A 49 -21.16 25.34 -21.31
N ALA A 50 -20.64 26.42 -21.92
CA ALA A 50 -20.48 26.55 -23.36
C ALA A 50 -19.22 25.87 -23.93
N LYS A 51 -18.29 25.41 -23.08
CA LYS A 51 -17.12 24.62 -23.54
C LYS A 51 -17.51 23.15 -23.53
N GLY A 52 -17.56 22.54 -24.72
CA GLY A 52 -17.77 21.10 -24.88
C GLY A 52 -16.82 20.28 -24.01
N LYS A 53 -17.18 19.02 -23.72
CA LYS A 53 -16.40 18.15 -22.83
C LYS A 53 -14.91 18.21 -23.20
N PRO A 54 -14.01 18.44 -22.21
CA PRO A 54 -12.59 18.53 -22.49
C PRO A 54 -12.12 17.26 -23.18
N VAL A 55 -11.43 17.41 -24.31
CA VAL A 55 -10.87 16.28 -25.04
C VAL A 55 -9.82 15.56 -24.19
N PHE A 56 -9.12 16.32 -23.35
CA PHE A 56 -8.08 15.84 -22.44
C PHE A 56 -8.30 16.38 -21.03
N GLU A 57 -8.27 15.48 -20.05
CA GLU A 57 -8.34 15.78 -18.61
C GLU A 57 -7.07 15.25 -17.95
N LEU A 58 -6.47 16.05 -17.06
CA LEU A 58 -5.32 15.67 -16.25
C LEU A 58 -5.64 15.94 -14.78
N GLY A 59 -5.48 14.94 -13.93
CA GLY A 59 -5.69 15.03 -12.50
C GLY A 59 -4.44 14.61 -11.73
N LEU A 60 -4.07 15.42 -10.75
CA LEU A 60 -3.08 15.06 -9.73
C LEU A 60 -3.81 14.39 -8.56
N TYR A 61 -3.21 13.36 -7.98
CA TYR A 61 -3.70 12.73 -6.76
C TYR A 61 -2.54 12.31 -5.87
N GLY A 62 -2.86 12.06 -4.61
CA GLY A 62 -1.90 11.55 -3.65
C GLY A 62 -2.52 11.38 -2.27
N PHE A 63 -1.81 10.68 -1.41
CA PHE A 63 -2.17 10.51 -0.01
C PHE A 63 -0.91 10.19 0.81
N MET A 64 -1.02 10.37 2.12
CA MET A 64 0.01 10.04 3.08
C MET A 64 -0.63 9.34 4.27
N ARG A 65 0.00 8.26 4.73
CA ARG A 65 -0.41 7.48 5.91
C ARG A 65 0.76 7.40 6.87
N LEU A 66 0.54 7.92 8.07
CA LEU A 66 1.45 7.83 9.21
C LEU A 66 0.87 6.79 10.16
N GLN A 67 1.74 5.95 10.73
CA GLN A 67 1.34 5.01 11.76
C GLN A 67 2.37 4.97 12.89
N TYR A 68 1.95 4.42 14.02
CA TYR A 68 2.82 4.11 15.15
C TYR A 68 2.68 2.63 15.44
N ILE A 69 3.78 1.88 15.35
CA ILE A 69 3.80 0.44 15.58
C ILE A 69 4.56 0.12 16.87
N VAL A 70 4.01 -0.83 17.62
CA VAL A 70 4.65 -1.47 18.77
C VAL A 70 4.49 -2.98 18.60
N VAL A 71 5.61 -3.69 18.53
CA VAL A 71 5.65 -5.15 18.43
C VAL A 71 6.27 -5.72 19.69
N GLN A 72 5.62 -6.72 20.29
CA GLN A 72 6.16 -7.40 21.46
C GLN A 72 7.48 -8.10 21.11
N ASN A 73 8.53 -7.79 21.88
CA ASN A 73 9.83 -8.44 21.76
C ASN A 73 9.73 -9.96 21.97
N ASP A 74 10.30 -10.74 21.04
CA ASP A 74 10.58 -12.15 21.25
C ASP A 74 11.97 -12.31 21.90
N PRO A 75 12.08 -12.91 23.09
CA PRO A 75 13.37 -13.11 23.74
C PRO A 75 14.32 -14.05 22.97
N ASN A 76 13.79 -14.86 22.03
CA ASN A 76 14.56 -15.84 21.27
C ASN A 76 14.94 -15.34 19.85
N VAL A 77 14.37 -14.24 19.40
CA VAL A 77 14.56 -13.74 18.02
C VAL A 77 15.02 -12.29 18.04
N ALA A 78 16.27 -12.06 17.64
CA ALA A 78 16.96 -10.78 17.83
C ALA A 78 16.36 -9.59 17.05
N PHE A 79 15.54 -9.82 16.03
CA PHE A 79 14.98 -8.78 15.17
C PHE A 79 13.51 -8.44 15.46
N VAL A 80 12.78 -9.32 16.17
CA VAL A 80 11.34 -9.13 16.44
C VAL A 80 11.15 -8.13 17.57
N GLY A 81 10.29 -7.12 17.38
CA GLY A 81 10.02 -6.07 18.36
C GLY A 81 11.14 -5.03 18.54
N ARG A 82 12.14 -5.00 17.65
CA ARG A 82 13.30 -4.10 17.74
C ARG A 82 13.19 -2.82 16.91
N ASP A 83 12.03 -2.53 16.34
CA ASP A 83 11.78 -1.42 15.41
C ASP A 83 10.41 -0.77 15.69
N ASP A 84 10.16 -0.44 16.95
CA ASP A 84 8.95 0.26 17.37
C ASP A 84 9.10 1.77 17.12
N GLY A 85 8.01 2.41 16.68
CA GLY A 85 8.02 3.87 16.50
C GLY A 85 7.02 4.39 15.48
N PHE A 86 7.19 5.68 15.17
CA PHE A 86 6.47 6.31 14.08
C PHE A 86 7.08 5.90 12.74
N GLU A 87 6.24 5.45 11.82
CA GLU A 87 6.66 5.17 10.46
C GLU A 87 5.71 5.85 9.46
N LEU A 88 6.29 6.14 8.30
CA LEU A 88 5.53 6.51 7.13
C LEU A 88 5.08 5.20 6.46
N GLN A 89 3.86 4.77 6.72
CA GLN A 89 3.33 3.51 6.16
C GLN A 89 3.21 3.60 4.64
N ASN A 90 2.67 4.72 4.15
CA ASN A 90 2.51 5.00 2.73
C ASN A 90 2.66 6.49 2.47
N ALA A 91 3.30 6.83 1.37
CA ALA A 91 3.19 8.15 0.76
C ALA A 91 3.10 7.94 -0.73
N ARG A 92 1.99 8.35 -1.36
CA ARG A 92 1.79 8.19 -2.80
C ARG A 92 1.53 9.54 -3.43
N VAL A 93 2.16 9.76 -4.57
CA VAL A 93 1.81 10.84 -5.48
C VAL A 93 1.68 10.26 -6.89
N GLY A 94 0.70 10.74 -7.63
CA GLY A 94 0.48 10.27 -8.98
C GLY A 94 -0.33 11.24 -9.81
N VAL A 95 -0.29 10.99 -11.11
CA VAL A 95 -1.10 11.69 -12.11
C VAL A 95 -1.93 10.65 -12.85
N HIS A 96 -3.17 11.01 -13.14
CA HIS A 96 -3.99 10.29 -14.09
C HIS A 96 -4.40 11.25 -15.20
N GLY A 97 -4.47 10.75 -16.42
CA GLY A 97 -5.01 11.50 -17.54
C GLY A 97 -6.04 10.70 -18.30
N LYS A 98 -6.99 11.40 -18.91
CA LYS A 98 -8.02 10.82 -19.76
C LYS A 98 -8.11 11.59 -21.06
N LEU A 99 -8.12 10.88 -22.17
CA LEU A 99 -8.37 11.40 -23.50
C LEU A 99 -9.78 10.99 -23.93
N SER A 100 -10.77 11.79 -23.50
CA SER A 100 -12.20 11.51 -23.70
C SER A 100 -12.53 10.08 -23.26
N ASP A 101 -13.32 9.34 -24.05
CA ASP A 101 -13.66 7.94 -23.78
C ASP A 101 -12.69 6.94 -24.45
N ARG A 102 -11.56 7.40 -25.01
CA ARG A 102 -10.67 6.57 -25.84
C ARG A 102 -9.49 5.99 -25.09
N ALA A 103 -8.87 6.77 -24.23
CA ALA A 103 -7.68 6.34 -23.53
C ALA A 103 -7.58 6.98 -22.15
N SER A 104 -6.93 6.29 -21.23
CA SER A 104 -6.52 6.84 -19.95
C SER A 104 -5.12 6.36 -19.60
N PHE A 105 -4.41 7.11 -18.77
CA PHE A 105 -3.14 6.67 -18.23
C PHE A 105 -3.05 6.96 -16.73
N THR A 106 -2.22 6.20 -16.05
CA THR A 106 -1.87 6.40 -14.64
C THR A 106 -0.37 6.28 -14.48
N PHE A 107 0.22 7.24 -13.77
CA PHE A 107 1.59 7.18 -13.32
C PHE A 107 1.63 7.53 -11.83
N SER A 108 2.26 6.71 -11.01
CA SER A 108 2.34 6.91 -9.57
C SER A 108 3.66 6.42 -9.00
N ILE A 109 4.08 7.09 -7.92
CA ILE A 109 5.30 6.77 -7.17
C ILE A 109 4.91 6.63 -5.70
N ASP A 110 5.40 5.57 -5.07
CA ASP A 110 5.36 5.41 -3.62
C ASP A 110 6.67 5.92 -3.03
N GLY A 111 6.59 6.84 -2.08
CA GLY A 111 7.72 7.45 -1.40
C GLY A 111 8.05 6.87 -0.03
N ALA A 112 7.33 5.82 0.36
CA ALA A 112 7.50 5.14 1.63
C ALA A 112 7.72 3.63 1.42
N VAL A 113 8.51 3.28 0.40
CA VAL A 113 8.87 1.88 0.16
C VAL A 113 9.93 1.49 1.18
N ASP A 114 9.58 0.57 2.05
CA ASP A 114 10.48 0.05 3.08
C ASP A 114 11.48 -0.94 2.47
N GLU A 115 12.75 -0.52 2.36
CA GLU A 115 13.86 -1.37 1.95
C GLU A 115 14.63 -1.82 3.18
N ARG A 116 14.48 -3.08 3.54
CA ARG A 116 15.26 -3.75 4.56
C ARG A 116 15.72 -5.11 4.07
N ALA A 117 16.84 -5.58 4.59
CA ALA A 117 17.18 -6.99 4.39
C ALA A 117 16.13 -7.87 5.12
N GLN A 118 16.07 -9.15 4.74
CA GLN A 118 15.18 -10.09 5.41
C GLN A 118 15.62 -10.25 6.87
N ASN A 119 14.67 -10.23 7.79
CA ASN A 119 14.89 -10.50 9.22
C ASN A 119 15.89 -9.54 9.90
N THR A 120 15.90 -8.27 9.48
CA THR A 120 16.61 -7.20 10.17
C THR A 120 15.65 -6.09 10.61
N PRO A 121 15.90 -5.46 11.77
CA PRO A 121 15.15 -4.30 12.20
C PRO A 121 15.58 -3.00 11.51
N GLN A 122 16.74 -2.97 10.83
CA GLN A 122 17.18 -1.77 10.12
C GLN A 122 16.63 -1.73 8.69
N GLY A 123 15.85 -0.70 8.39
CA GLY A 123 15.36 -0.38 7.05
C GLY A 123 15.69 1.05 6.62
N LYS A 124 15.48 1.33 5.34
CA LYS A 124 15.53 2.67 4.75
C LYS A 124 14.28 2.90 3.92
N LEU A 125 13.79 4.13 3.91
CA LEU A 125 12.73 4.52 2.99
C LEU A 125 13.32 4.80 1.61
N ARG A 126 12.67 4.26 0.57
CA ARG A 126 12.95 4.55 -0.83
C ARG A 126 11.73 5.12 -1.54
N LEU A 127 12.03 5.78 -2.65
CA LEU A 127 11.06 6.02 -3.70
C LEU A 127 11.02 4.80 -4.64
N GLY A 128 9.82 4.36 -5.00
CA GLY A 128 9.59 3.31 -5.98
C GLY A 128 8.44 3.66 -6.91
N MET A 129 8.57 3.29 -8.19
CA MET A 129 7.46 3.41 -9.13
C MET A 129 6.34 2.47 -8.71
N ARG A 130 5.13 2.99 -8.50
CA ARG A 130 3.99 2.16 -8.11
C ARG A 130 3.17 1.76 -9.32
N ASP A 131 2.70 2.68 -10.14
CA ASP A 131 1.95 2.34 -11.35
C ASP A 131 2.48 3.15 -12.52
N ALA A 132 2.52 2.54 -13.71
CA ALA A 132 2.88 3.22 -14.95
C ALA A 132 2.24 2.50 -16.13
N PHE A 133 0.96 2.75 -16.37
CA PHE A 133 0.19 2.06 -17.41
C PHE A 133 -0.77 3.00 -18.14
N ALA A 134 -1.21 2.55 -19.32
CA ALA A 134 -2.28 3.17 -20.08
C ALA A 134 -3.35 2.14 -20.45
N ASP A 135 -4.59 2.58 -20.52
CA ASP A 135 -5.73 1.84 -21.02
C ASP A 135 -6.23 2.48 -22.32
N VAL A 136 -6.54 1.67 -23.31
CA VAL A 136 -7.22 2.07 -24.55
C VAL A 136 -8.58 1.39 -24.60
N SER A 137 -9.62 2.18 -24.84
CA SER A 137 -11.01 1.72 -24.95
C SER A 137 -11.30 1.20 -26.35
N LEU A 138 -11.81 -0.03 -26.42
CA LEU A 138 -12.35 -0.68 -27.61
C LEU A 138 -13.85 -0.95 -27.38
N GLY A 139 -14.61 0.12 -27.13
CA GLY A 139 -16.03 0.05 -26.77
C GLY A 139 -16.22 -0.18 -25.28
N THR A 140 -16.68 -1.37 -24.88
CA THR A 140 -16.84 -1.75 -23.47
C THR A 140 -15.63 -2.48 -22.89
N VAL A 141 -14.70 -2.88 -23.76
CA VAL A 141 -13.45 -3.58 -23.41
C VAL A 141 -12.30 -2.58 -23.40
N PHE A 142 -11.37 -2.75 -22.46
CA PHE A 142 -10.16 -1.96 -22.34
C PHE A 142 -8.94 -2.84 -22.56
N VAL A 143 -7.95 -2.32 -23.27
CA VAL A 143 -6.63 -2.92 -23.41
C VAL A 143 -5.66 -2.08 -22.60
N ARG A 144 -5.05 -2.71 -21.59
CA ARG A 144 -4.03 -2.12 -20.73
C ARG A 144 -2.63 -2.50 -21.22
N GLY A 145 -1.69 -1.57 -21.13
CA GLY A 145 -0.27 -1.84 -21.27
C GLY A 145 0.57 -1.03 -20.30
N GLY A 146 1.61 -1.63 -19.73
CA GLY A 146 2.56 -0.97 -18.84
C GLY A 146 2.84 -1.76 -17.56
N TYR A 147 3.20 -1.06 -16.49
CA TYR A 147 3.49 -1.60 -15.17
C TYR A 147 2.27 -1.48 -14.26
N PHE A 148 1.67 -2.61 -13.89
CA PHE A 148 0.42 -2.65 -13.11
C PHE A 148 0.28 -3.93 -12.28
N GLN A 149 -0.65 -3.91 -11.32
CA GLN A 149 -1.09 -5.09 -10.57
C GLN A 149 -2.35 -5.68 -11.22
N THR A 150 -2.42 -7.00 -11.34
CA THR A 150 -3.61 -7.72 -11.82
C THR A 150 -4.64 -7.91 -10.70
N TRP A 151 -5.86 -8.27 -11.08
CA TRP A 151 -6.97 -8.54 -10.14
C TRP A 151 -6.86 -9.87 -9.38
N VAL A 152 -5.64 -10.38 -9.18
CA VAL A 152 -5.38 -11.62 -8.44
C VAL A 152 -5.40 -11.40 -6.93
N ASP A 153 -5.19 -10.17 -6.45
CA ASP A 153 -5.32 -9.81 -5.03
C ASP A 153 -6.69 -9.16 -4.75
N PRO A 154 -7.66 -9.83 -4.11
CA PRO A 154 -8.94 -9.21 -3.78
C PRO A 154 -8.77 -7.99 -2.85
N GLN A 155 -7.75 -8.01 -1.97
CA GLN A 155 -7.45 -6.92 -1.05
C GLN A 155 -6.71 -5.76 -1.76
N GLY A 156 -6.20 -6.00 -2.96
CA GLY A 156 -5.61 -4.99 -3.84
C GLY A 156 -6.64 -4.23 -4.66
N LEU A 157 -7.89 -4.70 -4.71
CA LEU A 157 -8.99 -4.02 -5.41
C LEU A 157 -9.57 -2.86 -4.60
N VAL A 158 -9.45 -2.91 -3.28
CA VAL A 158 -9.89 -1.83 -2.38
C VAL A 158 -8.75 -0.80 -2.26
N PRO A 159 -8.99 0.47 -2.60
CA PRO A 159 -7.96 1.50 -2.49
C PRO A 159 -7.40 1.63 -1.06
N ASP A 160 -6.10 1.92 -0.93
CA ASP A 160 -5.44 2.07 0.37
C ASP A 160 -6.08 3.14 1.27
N ILE A 161 -6.78 4.12 0.70
CA ILE A 161 -7.48 5.18 1.44
C ILE A 161 -8.92 4.81 1.84
N GLU A 162 -9.48 3.75 1.27
CA GLU A 162 -10.87 3.30 1.49
C GLU A 162 -10.94 2.03 2.35
N ARG A 163 -9.81 1.36 2.58
CA ARG A 163 -9.72 0.14 3.39
C ARG A 163 -10.12 0.38 4.84
N GLU A 164 -10.82 -0.60 5.41
CA GLU A 164 -11.29 -0.57 6.80
C GLU A 164 -10.14 -0.78 7.81
N PHE A 165 -9.13 -1.57 7.42
CA PHE A 165 -7.98 -1.89 8.26
C PHE A 165 -6.73 -1.11 7.89
N VAL A 166 -5.86 -0.88 8.89
CA VAL A 166 -4.60 -0.17 8.69
C VAL A 166 -3.70 -0.95 7.73
N ASP A 167 -3.50 -2.24 8.00
CA ASP A 167 -2.74 -3.16 7.16
C ASP A 167 -3.63 -4.10 6.36
N LYS A 168 -3.10 -4.62 5.25
CA LYS A 168 -3.75 -5.71 4.53
C LYS A 168 -3.64 -7.00 5.35
N PRO A 169 -4.51 -8.00 5.11
CA PRO A 169 -4.35 -9.33 5.69
C PRO A 169 -2.94 -9.90 5.46
N LEU A 170 -2.47 -10.74 6.39
CA LEU A 170 -1.13 -11.34 6.36
C LEU A 170 -0.88 -12.13 5.08
N GLU A 171 -1.91 -12.75 4.52
CA GLU A 171 -1.85 -13.51 3.27
C GLU A 171 -1.50 -12.59 2.09
N SER A 172 -1.95 -11.32 2.13
CA SER A 172 -1.76 -10.34 1.07
C SER A 172 -0.47 -9.53 1.26
N ARG A 173 -0.17 -9.08 2.48
CA ARG A 173 1.04 -8.27 2.75
C ARG A 173 2.28 -9.10 3.07
N GLY A 174 2.10 -10.33 3.55
CA GLY A 174 3.15 -11.12 4.17
C GLY A 174 3.42 -10.77 5.64
N MET A 175 4.57 -11.22 6.14
CA MET A 175 5.11 -10.89 7.45
C MET A 175 6.31 -9.96 7.30
N ARG A 176 6.31 -8.82 7.98
CA ARG A 176 7.45 -7.88 7.94
C ARG A 176 8.61 -8.40 8.79
N SER A 177 9.84 -8.00 8.45
CA SER A 177 11.06 -8.45 9.13
C SER A 177 11.13 -8.15 10.63
N THR A 178 10.26 -7.30 11.18
CA THR A 178 10.25 -6.90 12.61
C THR A 178 9.06 -7.47 13.39
N GLU A 179 8.10 -8.06 12.69
CA GLU A 179 6.90 -8.68 13.26
C GLU A 179 7.05 -10.19 13.41
N GLY A 180 7.98 -10.78 12.67
CA GLY A 180 8.25 -12.21 12.64
C GLY A 180 9.23 -12.55 11.51
N TRP A 181 9.36 -13.84 11.20
CA TRP A 181 10.16 -14.27 10.06
C TRP A 181 9.60 -13.71 8.77
N TYR A 182 10.41 -12.95 8.06
CA TYR A 182 10.05 -12.33 6.79
C TYR A 182 9.49 -13.39 5.85
N THR A 183 8.25 -13.16 5.43
CA THR A 183 7.54 -14.03 4.50
C THR A 183 6.82 -13.11 3.52
N PRO A 184 7.11 -13.16 2.21
CA PRO A 184 6.40 -12.32 1.25
C PRO A 184 4.91 -12.66 1.22
N GLY A 185 4.08 -11.69 0.84
CA GLY A 185 2.67 -11.94 0.57
C GLY A 185 2.48 -12.92 -0.58
N LEU A 186 1.35 -13.63 -0.58
CA LEU A 186 0.98 -14.58 -1.63
C LEU A 186 0.60 -13.93 -2.96
N PRO A 187 -0.04 -12.75 -3.01
CA PRO A 187 -0.43 -12.17 -4.29
C PRO A 187 0.77 -11.74 -5.13
N PRO A 188 0.62 -11.78 -6.46
CA PRO A 188 1.69 -11.34 -7.33
C PRO A 188 1.90 -9.82 -7.15
N GLY A 189 3.17 -9.44 -7.14
CA GLY A 189 3.57 -8.05 -7.23
C GLY A 189 3.20 -7.43 -8.57
N ARG A 190 3.54 -6.15 -8.73
CA ARG A 190 3.35 -5.45 -10.00
C ARG A 190 4.40 -5.85 -11.00
N SER A 191 3.99 -5.92 -12.26
CA SER A 191 4.88 -6.28 -13.35
C SER A 191 4.50 -5.59 -14.66
N LEU A 192 5.48 -5.50 -15.56
CA LEU A 192 5.29 -5.04 -16.92
C LEU A 192 4.48 -6.08 -17.71
N GLY A 193 3.50 -5.62 -18.47
CA GLY A 193 2.72 -6.51 -19.32
C GLY A 193 1.59 -5.80 -20.06
N ALA A 194 0.63 -6.60 -20.48
CA ALA A 194 -0.61 -6.16 -21.10
C ALA A 194 -1.80 -6.93 -20.55
N ALA A 195 -2.97 -6.30 -20.55
CA ALA A 195 -4.21 -6.96 -20.16
C ALA A 195 -5.38 -6.55 -21.06
N VAL A 196 -6.35 -7.45 -21.19
CA VAL A 196 -7.67 -7.16 -21.75
C VAL A 196 -8.67 -7.27 -20.62
N ARG A 197 -9.47 -6.22 -20.42
CA ARG A 197 -10.39 -6.14 -19.30
C ARG A 197 -11.74 -5.56 -19.67
N LEU A 198 -12.78 -6.03 -19.00
CA LEU A 198 -14.11 -5.44 -19.02
C LEU A 198 -14.45 -5.01 -17.60
N GLU A 199 -14.62 -3.71 -17.41
CA GLU A 199 -14.94 -3.15 -16.09
C GLU A 199 -16.45 -3.26 -15.82
N PRO A 200 -16.87 -3.84 -14.69
CA PRO A 200 -18.29 -3.94 -14.34
C PRO A 200 -18.79 -2.61 -13.75
N LYS A 201 -18.95 -1.58 -14.60
CA LYS A 201 -19.29 -0.20 -14.19
C LYS A 201 -20.66 -0.02 -13.52
N THR A 202 -21.50 -1.05 -13.53
CA THR A 202 -22.85 -1.00 -12.94
C THR A 202 -23.09 -2.26 -12.12
N ALA A 203 -23.92 -2.12 -11.08
CA ALA A 203 -24.30 -3.24 -10.23
C ALA A 203 -24.88 -4.40 -11.06
N ASN A 204 -24.60 -5.62 -10.59
CA ASN A 204 -25.00 -6.89 -11.20
C ASN A 204 -24.41 -7.11 -12.61
N ARG A 205 -23.26 -6.50 -12.92
CA ARG A 205 -22.50 -6.77 -14.14
C ARG A 205 -21.27 -7.61 -13.85
N LEU A 206 -21.02 -8.54 -14.76
CA LEU A 206 -19.77 -9.30 -14.80
C LEU A 206 -18.72 -8.47 -15.54
N GLY A 207 -17.54 -8.43 -14.95
CA GLY A 207 -16.29 -7.97 -15.54
C GLY A 207 -15.26 -9.09 -15.51
N PHE A 208 -14.20 -8.89 -16.28
CA PHE A 208 -13.09 -9.84 -16.32
C PHE A 208 -11.78 -9.11 -16.60
N GLU A 209 -10.68 -9.78 -16.29
CA GLU A 209 -9.34 -9.41 -16.70
C GLU A 209 -8.59 -10.65 -17.18
N ILE A 210 -7.91 -10.54 -18.31
CA ILE A 210 -6.92 -11.52 -18.78
C ILE A 210 -5.63 -10.74 -18.99
N ALA A 211 -4.57 -11.11 -18.28
CA ALA A 211 -3.31 -10.39 -18.30
C ALA A 211 -2.13 -11.32 -18.60
N VAL A 212 -1.20 -10.81 -19.41
CA VAL A 212 0.09 -11.44 -19.68
C VAL A 212 1.16 -10.48 -19.18
N GLN A 213 2.00 -10.95 -18.27
CA GLN A 213 3.01 -10.12 -17.61
C GLN A 213 4.37 -10.81 -17.56
N ASN A 214 5.43 -10.03 -17.34
CA ASN A 214 6.74 -10.57 -17.00
C ASN A 214 6.60 -11.28 -15.64
N GLY A 215 6.87 -12.57 -15.58
CA GLY A 215 6.63 -13.42 -14.41
C GLY A 215 7.58 -13.22 -13.23
N ALA A 216 8.43 -12.20 -13.30
CA ALA A 216 9.48 -11.91 -12.34
C ALA A 216 9.02 -11.02 -11.18
N ASP A 217 9.92 -10.76 -10.24
CA ASP A 217 9.69 -9.94 -9.05
C ASP A 217 9.24 -8.51 -9.38
N GLU A 218 8.60 -7.88 -8.39
CA GLU A 218 8.27 -6.45 -8.44
C GLU A 218 9.58 -5.68 -8.73
N PHE A 219 9.58 -4.85 -9.79
CA PHE A 219 10.73 -4.08 -10.32
C PHE A 219 11.71 -4.82 -11.25
N ALA A 220 11.49 -6.10 -11.56
CA ALA A 220 12.25 -6.76 -12.62
C ALA A 220 11.84 -6.22 -14.00
N SER A 221 12.82 -5.69 -14.76
CA SER A 221 12.57 -5.23 -16.13
C SER A 221 12.24 -6.39 -17.07
N ASN A 222 12.92 -7.51 -16.89
CA ASN A 222 12.86 -8.66 -17.78
C ASN A 222 12.51 -9.92 -16.99
N ASN A 223 12.01 -10.92 -17.70
CA ASN A 223 11.80 -12.24 -17.16
C ASN A 223 13.09 -13.05 -17.24
N ASP A 224 13.45 -13.76 -16.17
CA ASP A 224 14.69 -14.51 -16.09
C ASP A 224 14.61 -15.89 -16.78
N ASN A 225 13.39 -16.35 -17.07
CA ASN A 225 13.09 -17.66 -17.63
C ASN A 225 12.46 -17.65 -19.04
N ASP A 226 12.42 -16.48 -19.71
CA ASP A 226 11.84 -16.26 -21.03
C ASP A 226 10.34 -16.65 -21.21
N LYS A 227 9.59 -16.97 -20.13
CA LYS A 227 8.19 -17.44 -20.21
C LYS A 227 7.24 -16.52 -19.44
N PRO A 228 6.23 -15.91 -20.08
CA PRO A 228 5.36 -14.94 -19.40
C PRO A 228 4.47 -15.60 -18.33
N ALA A 229 4.05 -14.81 -17.34
CA ALA A 229 2.95 -15.14 -16.45
C ALA A 229 1.61 -14.85 -17.11
N LEU A 230 0.63 -15.72 -16.87
CA LEU A 230 -0.76 -15.54 -17.27
C LEU A 230 -1.63 -15.37 -16.03
N SER A 231 -2.45 -14.34 -15.98
CA SER A 231 -3.46 -14.14 -14.95
C SER A 231 -4.85 -14.01 -15.56
N VAL A 232 -5.85 -14.59 -14.88
CA VAL A 232 -7.26 -14.48 -15.24
C VAL A 232 -8.07 -14.11 -14.00
N ALA A 233 -9.02 -13.20 -14.15
CA ALA A 233 -9.94 -12.84 -13.08
C ALA A 233 -11.34 -12.59 -13.62
N ALA A 234 -12.35 -12.91 -12.82
CA ALA A 234 -13.75 -12.59 -13.08
C ALA A 234 -14.32 -11.87 -11.85
N MET A 235 -15.06 -10.78 -12.08
CA MET A 235 -15.60 -9.94 -11.03
C MET A 235 -17.08 -9.64 -11.28
N LEU A 236 -17.94 -9.92 -10.31
CA LEU A 236 -19.32 -9.47 -10.30
C LEU A 236 -19.41 -8.19 -9.47
N SER A 237 -19.79 -7.07 -10.07
CA SER A 237 -20.14 -5.86 -9.30
C SER A 237 -21.49 -6.06 -8.63
N LEU A 238 -21.59 -5.64 -7.38
CA LEU A 238 -22.80 -5.63 -6.56
C LEU A 238 -23.24 -4.17 -6.31
N PRO A 239 -24.48 -3.94 -5.83
CA PRO A 239 -24.91 -2.62 -5.38
C PRO A 239 -23.96 -2.00 -4.36
N ASN A 240 -24.00 -0.67 -4.23
CA ASN A 240 -23.19 0.10 -3.27
C ASN A 240 -21.67 -0.12 -3.41
N ASN A 241 -21.18 -0.33 -4.63
CA ASN A 241 -19.77 -0.60 -4.93
C ASN A 241 -19.24 -1.91 -4.30
N GLY A 242 -20.12 -2.83 -3.90
CA GLY A 242 -19.69 -4.17 -3.51
C GLY A 242 -19.20 -4.98 -4.71
N PHE A 243 -18.52 -6.08 -4.45
CA PHE A 243 -18.07 -7.01 -5.49
C PHE A 243 -17.91 -8.44 -4.98
N VAL A 244 -17.87 -9.39 -5.92
CA VAL A 244 -17.30 -10.73 -5.73
C VAL A 244 -16.28 -10.94 -6.83
N VAL A 245 -15.11 -11.47 -6.49
CA VAL A 245 -14.02 -11.74 -7.43
C VAL A 245 -13.49 -13.16 -7.24
N ALA A 246 -13.13 -13.80 -8.35
CA ALA A 246 -12.33 -15.01 -8.36
C ALA A 246 -11.23 -14.84 -9.40
N ALA A 247 -10.01 -15.25 -9.06
CA ALA A 247 -8.86 -15.07 -9.93
C ALA A 247 -7.87 -16.24 -9.81
N GLY A 248 -7.03 -16.38 -10.82
CA GLY A 248 -5.94 -17.34 -10.84
C GLY A 248 -4.77 -16.82 -11.65
N ARG A 249 -3.57 -17.28 -11.29
CA ARG A 249 -2.33 -16.97 -11.98
C ARG A 249 -1.50 -18.23 -12.17
N TRP A 250 -0.97 -18.37 -13.37
CA TRP A 250 0.04 -19.35 -13.71
C TRP A 250 1.32 -18.61 -14.06
N ASN A 251 2.40 -18.92 -13.35
CA ASN A 251 3.67 -18.27 -13.49
C ASN A 251 4.80 -19.30 -13.54
N PRO A 252 5.25 -19.73 -14.72
CA PRO A 252 6.53 -20.43 -14.82
C PRO A 252 7.63 -19.45 -14.38
N ARG A 253 8.60 -19.90 -13.59
CA ARG A 253 9.79 -19.11 -13.19
C ARG A 253 11.04 -19.97 -13.17
N THR A 254 12.22 -19.35 -13.11
CA THR A 254 13.46 -20.07 -12.79
C THR A 254 13.98 -19.64 -11.43
N VAL A 255 14.61 -20.56 -10.71
CA VAL A 255 15.24 -20.26 -9.42
C VAL A 255 16.69 -20.75 -9.41
N GLY A 256 17.52 -20.10 -8.62
CA GLY A 256 18.93 -20.41 -8.46
C GLY A 256 19.86 -19.67 -9.43
N ASP A 257 21.16 -19.85 -9.22
CA ASP A 257 22.21 -19.18 -9.99
C ASP A 257 22.64 -20.01 -11.20
N LEU A 258 23.14 -19.33 -12.24
CA LEU A 258 23.78 -20.00 -13.35
C LEU A 258 25.05 -20.73 -12.87
N PRO A 259 25.32 -21.97 -13.35
CA PRO A 259 24.60 -22.69 -14.40
C PRO A 259 23.45 -23.60 -13.92
N PHE A 260 23.13 -23.62 -12.62
CA PHE A 260 22.23 -24.60 -11.99
C PHE A 260 20.79 -24.09 -11.79
N ARG A 261 20.29 -23.28 -12.72
CA ARG A 261 18.89 -22.82 -12.66
C ARG A 261 17.92 -24.00 -12.75
N GLN A 262 16.88 -23.94 -11.94
CA GLN A 262 15.79 -24.90 -11.91
C GLN A 262 14.51 -24.24 -12.40
N ASP A 263 13.75 -24.94 -13.23
CA ASP A 263 12.42 -24.51 -13.66
C ASP A 263 11.42 -24.82 -12.54
N GLU A 264 10.65 -23.80 -12.15
CA GLU A 264 9.54 -23.91 -11.21
C GLU A 264 8.25 -23.38 -11.84
N THR A 265 7.12 -23.72 -11.25
CA THR A 265 5.82 -23.19 -11.65
C THR A 265 5.03 -22.81 -10.42
N ASP A 266 4.72 -21.52 -10.33
CA ASP A 266 3.86 -21.00 -9.29
C ASP A 266 2.42 -20.95 -9.82
N LEU A 267 1.52 -21.60 -9.10
CA LEU A 267 0.08 -21.53 -9.32
C LEU A 267 -0.51 -20.79 -8.14
N GLN A 268 -1.24 -19.72 -8.43
CA GLN A 268 -1.93 -18.93 -7.41
C GLN A 268 -3.41 -18.86 -7.74
N GLY A 269 -4.26 -18.87 -6.72
CA GLY A 269 -5.70 -18.74 -6.84
C GLY A 269 -6.26 -17.88 -5.73
N SER A 270 -7.23 -17.03 -6.04
CA SER A 270 -7.89 -16.21 -5.02
C SER A 270 -9.38 -16.09 -5.24
N VAL A 271 -10.08 -15.87 -4.13
CA VAL A 271 -11.49 -15.52 -4.10
C VAL A 271 -11.69 -14.43 -3.07
N GLY A 272 -12.59 -13.49 -3.34
CA GLY A 272 -12.92 -12.46 -2.38
C GLY A 272 -14.26 -11.81 -2.64
N ALA A 273 -14.79 -11.15 -1.62
CA ALA A 273 -16.02 -10.40 -1.70
C ALA A 273 -15.96 -9.17 -0.79
N GLN A 274 -16.66 -8.13 -1.21
CA GLN A 274 -16.95 -6.95 -0.39
C GLN A 274 -18.42 -6.58 -0.56
N LEU A 275 -19.09 -6.33 0.57
CA LEU A 275 -20.49 -5.96 0.66
C LEU A 275 -20.60 -4.67 1.46
N ASN A 276 -21.22 -3.65 0.85
CA ASN A 276 -21.43 -2.36 1.47
C ASN A 276 -22.92 -2.11 1.68
N THR A 277 -23.30 -1.77 2.91
CA THR A 277 -24.68 -1.43 3.27
C THR A 277 -24.70 -0.21 4.19
N GLY A 278 -24.99 0.96 3.60
CA GLY A 278 -24.95 2.23 4.32
C GLY A 278 -23.56 2.52 4.89
N ALA A 279 -23.46 2.60 6.22
CA ALA A 279 -22.20 2.86 6.93
C ALA A 279 -21.41 1.58 7.28
N ILE A 280 -21.90 0.40 6.90
CA ILE A 280 -21.28 -0.89 7.23
C ILE A 280 -20.66 -1.48 5.97
N SER A 281 -19.39 -1.87 6.06
CA SER A 281 -18.69 -2.67 5.06
C SER A 281 -18.31 -4.02 5.67
N LEU A 282 -18.50 -5.09 4.90
CA LEU A 282 -18.08 -6.45 5.22
C LEU A 282 -17.31 -7.00 4.03
N GLY A 283 -16.05 -7.33 4.23
CA GLY A 283 -15.19 -7.83 3.17
C GLY A 283 -14.24 -8.91 3.66
N GLY A 284 -13.80 -9.76 2.74
CA GLY A 284 -12.87 -10.84 3.02
C GLY A 284 -12.45 -11.56 1.75
N GLY A 285 -11.37 -12.32 1.84
CA GLY A 285 -10.91 -13.16 0.75
C GLY A 285 -9.91 -14.19 1.22
N ALA A 286 -9.61 -15.12 0.34
CA ALA A 286 -8.58 -16.13 0.50
C ALA A 286 -7.70 -16.12 -0.75
N ILE A 287 -6.42 -16.41 -0.54
CA ILE A 287 -5.46 -16.65 -1.61
C ILE A 287 -4.63 -17.88 -1.26
N VAL A 288 -4.34 -18.69 -2.27
CA VAL A 288 -3.51 -19.91 -2.21
C VAL A 288 -2.48 -19.88 -3.31
#